data_AF-A0A3P8JKX1-F1
#
_entry.id   AF-A0A3P8JKX1-F1
#
_cell.length_a   1.000
_cell.length_b   1.000
_cell.length_c   1.000
_cell.angle_alpha   90.00
_cell.angle_beta   90.00
_cell.angle_gamma   90.00
#
_symmetry.space_group_name_H-M   'P 1'
#
loop_
_entity.id
_entity.type
_entity.pdbx_description
1 polymer ?
#
loop_
_entity_poly.entity_id
_entity_poly.type
_entity_poly.pdbx_seq_one_letter_code
_entity_poly.pdbx_strand_id
1 'polypeptide(L)'
;MSFYYIGAIGVVLGIFWLVKVKDPLHHPEINQQELEYIREGGGEPELGSKKTQHKLTLAQIKSVCVNRMMIGVYIGQFCVTSITWFFLTWFPTYLYQAKGMSILKVGFVASIPAIAGFIGGLLGGLFSDWLLKRGH
;
A
#
# COMPACT_ATOMS: atom_id res chain seq x y z
N MET A 1 18.28 -24.27 -6.10
CA MET A 1 17.51 -24.75 -4.93
C MET A 1 16.57 -23.70 -4.36
N SER A 2 17.03 -22.48 -4.03
CA SER A 2 16.18 -21.42 -3.45
C SER A 2 14.96 -21.02 -4.29
N PHE A 3 15.05 -21.11 -5.62
CA PHE A 3 13.93 -20.84 -6.54
C PHE A 3 12.73 -21.77 -6.29
N TYR A 4 12.97 -23.07 -6.08
CA TYR A 4 11.90 -24.04 -5.86
C TYR A 4 11.20 -23.82 -4.51
N TYR A 5 11.96 -23.47 -3.46
CA TYR A 5 11.38 -23.17 -2.15
C TYR A 5 10.51 -21.91 -2.16
N ILE A 6 11.01 -20.82 -2.76
CA ILE A 6 10.24 -19.56 -2.88
C ILE A 6 9.02 -19.76 -3.78
N GLY A 7 9.19 -20.51 -4.88
CA GLY A 7 8.08 -20.86 -5.77
C GLY A 7 7.00 -21.69 -5.07
N ALA A 8 7.38 -22.72 -4.32
CA ALA A 8 6.45 -23.54 -3.55
C ALA A 8 5.68 -22.72 -2.50
N ILE A 9 6.37 -21.83 -1.77
CA ILE A 9 5.72 -20.91 -0.82
C ILE A 9 4.73 -19.99 -1.53
N GLY A 10 5.11 -19.44 -2.68
CA GLY A 10 4.23 -18.59 -3.49
C GLY A 10 2.96 -19.32 -3.95
N VAL A 11 3.09 -20.58 -4.36
CA VAL A 11 1.93 -21.41 -4.74
C VAL A 11 1.02 -21.68 -3.55
N VAL A 12 1.58 -22.05 -2.39
CA VAL A 12 0.80 -22.30 -1.17
C VAL A 12 0.06 -21.03 -0.73
N LEU A 13 0.73 -19.88 -0.73
CA LEU A 13 0.10 -18.60 -0.39
C LEU A 13 -0.96 -18.18 -1.41
N GLY A 14 -0.73 -18.44 -2.71
CA GLY A 14 -1.71 -18.18 -3.76
C GLY A 14 -2.97 -19.03 -3.58
N ILE A 15 -2.82 -20.31 -3.28
CA ILE A 15 -3.95 -21.21 -2.96
C ILE A 15 -4.68 -20.71 -1.72
N PHE A 16 -3.95 -20.36 -0.66
CA PHE A 16 -4.54 -19.81 0.57
C PHE A 16 -5.34 -18.54 0.30
N TRP A 17 -4.79 -17.61 -0.49
CA TRP A 17 -5.45 -16.37 -0.89
C TRP A 17 -6.76 -16.63 -1.63
N LEU A 18 -6.75 -17.53 -2.63
CA LEU A 18 -7.95 -17.87 -3.39
C LEU A 18 -9.05 -18.53 -2.54
N VAL A 19 -8.67 -19.25 -1.50
CA VAL A 19 -9.63 -19.90 -0.59
C VAL A 19 -10.22 -18.91 0.42
N LYS A 20 -9.38 -18.03 0.99
CA LYS A 20 -9.76 -17.15 2.11
C LYS A 20 -10.21 -15.76 1.71
N VAL A 21 -9.62 -15.16 0.67
CA VAL A 21 -9.97 -13.82 0.22
C VAL A 21 -11.06 -13.95 -0.83
N LYS A 22 -12.30 -13.77 -0.40
CA LYS A 22 -13.49 -13.71 -1.27
C LYS A 22 -14.14 -12.35 -1.12
N ASP A 23 -14.76 -11.89 -2.20
CA ASP A 23 -15.56 -10.67 -2.16
C ASP A 23 -16.64 -10.78 -1.07
N PRO A 24 -16.95 -9.67 -0.36
CA PRO A 24 -17.92 -9.68 0.72
C PRO A 24 -19.33 -10.13 0.27
N LEU A 25 -19.67 -9.97 -1.01
CA LEU A 25 -20.90 -10.51 -1.59
C LEU A 25 -20.91 -12.04 -1.80
N HIS A 26 -19.74 -12.67 -1.83
CA HIS A 26 -19.56 -14.10 -2.14
C HIS A 26 -18.98 -14.88 -0.96
N HIS A 27 -18.86 -14.26 0.22
CA HIS A 27 -18.40 -14.93 1.42
C HIS A 27 -19.57 -15.70 2.08
N PRO A 28 -19.50 -17.03 2.23
CA PRO A 28 -20.60 -17.84 2.74
C PRO A 28 -20.94 -17.59 4.22
N GLU A 29 -20.05 -16.91 4.96
CA GLU A 29 -20.21 -16.61 6.39
C GLU A 29 -20.60 -15.14 6.67
N ILE A 30 -20.81 -14.29 5.66
CA ILE A 30 -21.20 -12.90 5.89
C ILE A 30 -22.66 -12.82 6.35
N ASN A 31 -22.87 -12.14 7.47
CA ASN A 31 -24.21 -11.89 8.02
C ASN A 31 -24.80 -10.61 7.44
N GLN A 32 -26.14 -10.54 7.34
CA GLN A 32 -26.82 -9.32 6.84
C GLN A 32 -26.47 -8.07 7.66
N GLN A 33 -26.22 -8.22 8.96
CA GLN A 33 -25.79 -7.14 9.84
C GLN A 33 -24.39 -6.59 9.49
N GLU A 34 -23.46 -7.43 9.03
CA GLU A 34 -22.13 -6.98 8.59
C GLU A 34 -22.21 -6.25 7.24
N LEU A 35 -23.12 -6.69 6.37
CA LEU A 35 -23.36 -6.03 5.09
C LEU A 35 -23.97 -4.63 5.29
N GLU A 36 -24.89 -4.48 6.25
CA GLU A 36 -25.45 -3.18 6.65
C GLU A 36 -24.35 -2.28 7.23
N TYR A 37 -23.49 -2.80 8.12
CA TYR A 37 -22.36 -2.05 8.68
C TYR A 37 -21.38 -1.55 7.60
N ILE A 38 -21.07 -2.39 6.60
CA ILE A 38 -20.21 -2.00 5.46
C ILE A 38 -20.87 -0.89 4.65
N ARG A 39 -22.18 -0.96 4.40
CA ARG A 39 -22.94 0.07 3.69
C ARG A 39 -22.98 1.39 4.46
N GLU A 40 -23.21 1.34 5.77
CA GLU A 40 -23.19 2.51 6.65
C GLU A 40 -21.80 3.16 6.71
N GLY A 41 -20.73 2.35 6.64
CA GLY A 41 -19.34 2.80 6.54
C GLY A 41 -18.91 3.35 5.17
N GLY A 42 -19.83 3.47 4.21
CA GLY A 42 -19.56 3.97 2.85
C GLY A 42 -18.95 2.94 1.90
N GLY A 43 -18.90 1.66 2.28
CA GLY A 43 -18.53 0.57 1.40
C GLY A 43 -19.68 0.22 0.45
N GLU A 44 -19.40 0.15 -0.85
CA GLU A 44 -20.35 -0.39 -1.83
C GLU A 44 -20.02 -1.87 -2.10
N PRO A 45 -20.70 -2.82 -1.44
CA PRO A 45 -20.47 -4.23 -1.68
C PRO A 45 -20.77 -4.63 -3.14
N GLU A 46 -21.61 -3.88 -3.86
CA GLU A 46 -22.01 -4.14 -5.25
C GLU A 46 -21.10 -3.53 -6.33
N LEU A 47 -20.02 -2.82 -5.96
CA LEU A 47 -19.18 -2.09 -6.92
C LEU A 47 -18.62 -2.98 -8.05
N GLY A 48 -18.42 -4.28 -7.80
CA GLY A 48 -17.98 -5.28 -8.79
C GLY A 48 -19.10 -6.01 -9.54
N SER A 49 -20.34 -5.95 -9.04
CA SER A 49 -21.48 -6.70 -9.62
C SER A 49 -22.18 -5.93 -10.75
N LYS A 50 -22.07 -4.59 -10.77
CA LYS A 50 -22.57 -3.76 -11.88
C LYS A 50 -21.44 -3.45 -12.86
N LYS A 51 -21.39 -4.17 -13.99
CA LYS A 51 -20.63 -3.76 -15.17
C LYS A 51 -21.27 -2.52 -15.81
N THR A 52 -21.18 -1.38 -15.16
CA THR A 52 -21.56 -0.11 -15.78
C THR A 52 -20.44 0.28 -16.72
N GLN A 53 -20.63 0.07 -18.03
CA GLN A 53 -19.69 0.54 -19.05
C GLN A 53 -19.77 2.06 -19.16
N HIS A 54 -19.18 2.78 -18.21
CA HIS A 54 -18.96 4.22 -18.37
C HIS A 54 -17.90 4.43 -19.45
N LYS A 55 -18.29 5.07 -20.56
CA LYS A 55 -17.32 5.56 -21.55
C LYS A 55 -16.51 6.68 -20.87
N LEU A 56 -15.24 6.39 -20.59
CA LEU A 56 -14.30 7.37 -20.05
C LEU A 56 -14.22 8.55 -21.01
N THR A 57 -14.71 9.71 -20.58
CA THR A 57 -14.67 10.92 -21.39
C THR A 57 -13.38 11.68 -21.07
N LEU A 58 -12.71 12.25 -22.08
CA LEU A 58 -11.48 13.04 -21.89
C LEU A 58 -11.66 14.19 -20.87
N ALA A 59 -12.87 14.73 -20.74
CA ALA A 59 -13.23 15.72 -19.74
C ALA A 59 -13.12 15.19 -18.29
N GLN A 60 -13.49 13.93 -18.06
CA GLN A 60 -13.37 13.27 -16.75
C GLN A 60 -11.90 13.04 -16.41
N ILE A 61 -11.09 12.58 -17.37
CA ILE A 61 -9.64 12.43 -17.18
C ILE A 61 -8.99 13.78 -16.85
N LYS A 62 -9.37 14.84 -17.55
CA LYS A 62 -8.87 16.20 -17.27
C LYS A 62 -9.29 16.69 -15.88
N SER A 63 -10.53 16.42 -15.46
CA SER A 63 -11.02 16.82 -14.13
C SER A 63 -10.29 16.11 -12.99
N VAL A 64 -9.88 14.85 -13.20
CA VAL A 64 -9.11 14.05 -12.25
C VAL A 64 -7.67 14.54 -12.19
N CYS A 65 -7.02 14.80 -13.33
CA CYS A 65 -5.64 15.31 -13.38
C CYS A 65 -5.48 16.74 -12.84
N VAL A 66 -6.51 17.59 -12.93
CA VAL A 66 -6.48 18.99 -12.44
C VAL A 66 -6.93 19.09 -10.98
N ASN A 67 -7.40 17.99 -10.38
CA ASN A 67 -7.82 17.98 -8.99
C ASN A 67 -6.60 18.21 -8.06
N ARG A 68 -6.70 19.24 -7.22
CA ARG A 68 -5.68 19.61 -6.23
C ARG A 68 -5.31 18.46 -5.29
N MET A 69 -6.26 17.57 -5.00
CA MET A 69 -6.03 16.38 -4.19
C MET A 69 -5.09 15.39 -4.89
N MET A 70 -5.28 15.14 -6.19
CA MET A 70 -4.39 14.25 -6.95
C MET A 70 -2.98 14.81 -7.06
N ILE A 71 -2.84 16.11 -7.33
CA ILE A 71 -1.52 16.76 -7.37
C ILE A 71 -0.79 16.60 -6.03
N GLY A 72 -1.50 16.76 -4.92
CA GLY A 72 -0.95 16.51 -3.57
C GLY A 72 -0.45 15.08 -3.40
N VAL A 73 -1.24 14.08 -3.82
CA VAL A 73 -0.83 12.66 -3.78
C VAL A 73 0.40 12.42 -4.66
N TYR A 74 0.44 12.98 -5.87
CA TYR A 74 1.59 12.80 -6.77
C TYR A 74 2.88 13.42 -6.23
N ILE A 75 2.81 14.62 -5.66
CA ILE A 75 3.97 15.26 -5.02
C ILE A 75 4.43 14.43 -3.81
N GLY A 76 3.49 13.97 -2.98
CA GLY A 76 3.80 13.09 -1.85
C GLY A 76 4.49 11.80 -2.31
N GLN A 77 3.93 11.15 -3.33
CA GLN A 77 4.50 9.93 -3.92
C GLN A 77 5.89 10.19 -4.52
N PHE A 78 6.10 11.33 -5.19
CA PHE A 78 7.39 11.72 -5.74
C PHE A 78 8.44 11.89 -4.64
N CYS A 79 8.11 12.59 -3.55
CA CYS A 79 8.99 12.76 -2.40
C CYS A 79 9.35 11.41 -1.76
N VAL A 80 8.35 10.55 -1.51
CA VAL A 80 8.55 9.22 -0.93
C VAL A 80 9.45 8.37 -1.83
N THR A 81 9.17 8.36 -3.13
CA THR A 81 9.95 7.60 -4.12
C THR A 81 11.39 8.12 -4.20
N SER A 82 11.59 9.44 -4.21
CA SER A 82 12.91 10.06 -4.26
C SER A 82 13.74 9.73 -3.02
N ILE A 83 13.14 9.84 -1.83
CA ILE A 83 13.80 9.48 -0.56
C ILE A 83 14.13 7.99 -0.53
N THR A 84 13.21 7.14 -0.97
CA THR A 84 13.41 5.68 -1.01
C THR A 84 14.60 5.33 -1.91
N TRP A 85 14.64 5.87 -3.12
CA TRP A 85 15.77 5.64 -4.04
C TRP A 85 17.08 6.20 -3.50
N PHE A 86 17.06 7.39 -2.89
CA PHE A 86 18.23 7.97 -2.24
C PHE A 86 18.80 7.05 -1.16
N PHE A 87 17.96 6.52 -0.27
CA PHE A 87 18.40 5.62 0.80
C PHE A 87 18.79 4.22 0.31
N LEU A 88 18.26 3.79 -0.83
CA LEU A 88 18.57 2.48 -1.39
C LEU A 88 19.89 2.46 -2.16
N THR A 89 20.16 3.46 -3.00
CA THR A 89 21.31 3.43 -3.92
C THR A 89 22.45 4.34 -3.47
N TRP A 90 22.15 5.60 -3.15
CA TRP A 90 23.17 6.61 -2.85
C TRP A 90 23.68 6.52 -1.43
N PHE A 91 22.80 6.33 -0.46
CA PHE A 91 23.17 6.32 0.95
C PHE A 91 24.14 5.18 1.32
N PRO A 92 23.92 3.91 0.93
CA PRO A 92 24.85 2.84 1.28
C PRO A 92 26.21 3.01 0.59
N THR A 93 26.17 3.45 -0.68
CA THR A 93 27.38 3.76 -1.47
C THR A 93 28.19 4.89 -0.85
N TYR A 94 27.52 5.96 -0.38
CA TYR A 94 28.16 7.08 0.31
C TYR A 94 28.82 6.65 1.63
N LEU A 95 28.12 5.84 2.44
CA LEU A 95 28.68 5.31 3.69
C LEU A 95 29.87 4.38 3.44
N TYR A 96 29.83 3.60 2.36
CA TYR A 96 30.93 2.71 1.99
C TYR A 96 32.15 3.49 1.46
N GLN A 97 31.95 4.32 0.42
CA GLN A 97 33.05 4.97 -0.30
C GLN A 97 33.57 6.24 0.37
N ALA A 98 32.69 7.10 0.88
CA ALA A 98 33.09 8.40 1.44
C ALA A 98 33.39 8.34 2.94
N LYS A 99 32.73 7.44 3.68
CA LYS A 99 32.98 7.24 5.12
C LYS A 99 33.89 6.03 5.42
N GLY A 100 34.26 5.24 4.41
CA GLY A 100 35.14 4.08 4.57
C GLY A 100 34.59 3.00 5.50
N MET A 101 33.27 2.93 5.70
CA MET A 101 32.67 1.92 6.58
C MET A 101 32.72 0.53 5.94
N SER A 102 32.92 -0.49 6.78
CA SER A 102 32.82 -1.88 6.33
C SER A 102 31.40 -2.21 5.84
N ILE A 103 31.31 -3.11 4.87
CA ILE A 103 30.03 -3.52 4.25
C ILE A 103 28.98 -3.98 5.28
N LEU A 104 29.44 -4.61 6.38
CA LEU A 104 28.59 -5.05 7.49
C LEU A 104 27.93 -3.89 8.23
N LYS A 105 28.68 -2.82 8.53
CA LYS A 105 28.11 -1.62 9.17
C LYS A 105 27.17 -0.88 8.22
N VAL A 106 27.52 -0.81 6.94
CA VAL A 106 26.66 -0.20 5.92
C VAL A 106 25.31 -0.91 5.83
N GLY A 107 25.30 -2.25 5.82
CA GLY A 107 24.06 -3.03 5.84
C GLY A 107 23.17 -2.72 7.04
N PHE A 108 23.74 -2.71 8.25
CA PHE A 108 23.00 -2.38 9.48
C PHE A 108 22.40 -0.96 9.45
N VAL A 109 23.17 0.03 9.00
CA VAL A 109 22.71 1.42 8.92
C VAL A 109 21.68 1.61 7.80
N ALA A 110 21.81 0.90 6.69
CA ALA A 110 20.85 0.91 5.59
C ALA A 110 19.50 0.25 5.94
N SER A 111 19.45 -0.60 6.97
CA SER A 111 18.19 -1.14 7.50
C SER A 111 17.40 -0.16 8.39
N ILE A 112 18.03 0.89 8.93
CA ILE A 112 17.37 1.87 9.80
C ILE A 112 16.19 2.57 9.09
N PRO A 113 16.35 3.11 7.86
CA PRO A 113 15.24 3.71 7.12
C PRO A 113 14.07 2.75 6.89
N ALA A 114 14.33 1.46 6.61
CA ALA A 114 13.29 0.47 6.39
C ALA A 114 12.46 0.22 7.66
N ILE A 115 13.12 0.09 8.81
CA ILE A 115 12.45 -0.08 10.10
C ILE A 115 11.67 1.18 10.49
N ALA A 116 12.28 2.36 10.32
CA ALA A 116 11.62 3.63 10.58
C ALA A 116 10.38 3.83 9.70
N GLY A 117 10.45 3.45 8.41
CA GLY A 117 9.32 3.47 7.50
C GLY A 117 8.20 2.53 7.92
N PHE A 118 8.53 1.32 8.39
CA PHE A 118 7.55 0.37 8.92
C PHE A 118 6.82 0.91 10.16
N ILE A 119 7.57 1.43 11.13
CA ILE A 119 7.00 2.02 12.36
C ILE A 119 6.17 3.27 12.03
N GLY A 120 6.70 4.14 11.16
CA GLY A 120 6.00 5.34 10.71
C GLY A 120 4.70 5.02 9.97
N GLY A 121 4.67 3.97 9.16
CA GLY A 121 3.46 3.48 8.50
C GLY A 121 2.39 3.01 9.49
N LEU A 122 2.77 2.22 10.50
CA LEU A 122 1.85 1.78 11.55
C LEU A 122 1.30 2.95 12.37
N LEU A 123 2.17 3.87 12.79
CA LEU A 123 1.76 5.05 13.56
C LEU A 123 0.89 6.00 12.72
N GLY A 124 1.21 6.16 11.43
CA GLY A 124 0.43 6.96 10.50
C GLY A 124 -0.98 6.38 10.29
N GLY A 125 -1.09 5.06 10.16
CA GLY A 125 -2.38 4.38 10.09
C GLY A 125 -3.21 4.57 11.36
N LEU A 126 -2.61 4.31 12.53
CA LEU A 126 -3.28 4.52 13.82
C LEU A 126 -3.68 5.98 14.04
N PHE A 127 -2.85 6.93 13.61
CA PHE A 127 -3.13 8.36 13.72
C PHE A 127 -4.26 8.78 12.78
N SER A 128 -4.27 8.27 11.54
CA SER A 128 -5.35 8.48 10.59
C SER A 128 -6.67 7.92 11.11
N ASP A 129 -6.66 6.69 11.61
CA ASP A 129 -7.84 6.05 12.21
C ASP A 129 -8.33 6.82 13.44
N TRP A 130 -7.42 7.37 14.24
CA TRP A 130 -7.75 8.18 15.40
C TRP A 130 -8.40 9.52 15.02
N LEU A 131 -7.92 10.16 13.94
CA LEU A 131 -8.50 11.38 13.38
C LEU A 131 -9.91 11.12 12.83
N LEU A 132 -10.08 10.04 12.05
CA LEU A 132 -11.37 9.65 11.49
C LEU A 132 -12.41 9.35 12.59
N LYS A 133 -12.00 8.68 13.68
CA LYS A 133 -12.87 8.43 14.85
C LYS A 133 -13.28 9.70 15.60
N ARG A 134 -12.57 10.82 15.41
CA ARG A 134 -12.88 12.12 16.04
C ARG A 134 -13.75 13.04 15.18
N GLY A 135 -14.12 12.64 13.96
CA GLY A 135 -15.12 13.35 13.15
C GLY A 135 -14.59 14.53 12.33
N HIS A 136 -13.33 14.47 11.87
CA HIS A 136 -12.79 15.36 10.83
C HIS A 136 -12.65 14.62 9.49
#